data_AF-A0A229TCJ7-F1
#
_entry.id   AF-A0A229TCJ7-F1
#
_cell.length_a   1.000
_cell.length_b   1.000
_cell.length_c   1.000
_cell.angle_alpha   90.00
_cell.angle_beta   90.00
_cell.angle_gamma   90.00
#
_symmetry.space_group_name_H-M   'P 1'
#
loop_
_entity.id
_entity.type
_entity.pdbx_description
1 polymer ?
#
loop_
_entity_poly.entity_id
_entity_poly.type
_entity_poly.pdbx_seq_one_letter_code
_entity_poly.pdbx_strand_id
1 'polypeptide(L)'
;MDRDATKHRRWQNTFLAGEIVFGLAALGVAAGAAYSLSAPGYVFDDGELTGEMLVFALASALLLGCVALGRRHDLRRAALVAEHEHWLPSLTEHDGQGQVDLDVETARLRPLVLRSVGLVLVWIAVLAGVVAGFAAMSASADHLLKTGVRVSGEVLGVYQHSRGEDTIYVAYPVDYGHLRYADIVWDSGRPYTKGQQITVIYDKADPARVRTLDETNDDQTLTWVLAMGTAAGGFGLVLSVIAAVNWRRRHRAVLATGWRIASVTVVPDKPMRSNRHLPDINVEYRDGTRITLRAATSSHGAAPLKNEPNRRAWIGGTDRDMVVLFPHGRWRQPPYAVPAYALNLRVAPQPAAAPIPEDPEQVAFVERRVRWFMIAIFGWFVVLVGVSVLLIVLDMLLPMFFVVVVGSLAPLPLTQLYFSRMRAAIEEK
;
A
#
# COMPACT_ATOMS: atom_id res chain seq x y z
N MET A 1 33.09 -9.79 -12.13
CA MET A 1 32.31 -8.54 -12.01
C MET A 1 30.82 -8.71 -12.34
N ASP A 2 30.43 -9.33 -13.46
CA ASP A 2 29.00 -9.40 -13.87
C ASP A 2 28.08 -10.25 -12.94
N ARG A 3 28.69 -11.22 -12.24
CA ARG A 3 28.01 -12.05 -11.22
C ARG A 3 27.58 -11.26 -9.98
N ASP A 4 28.29 -10.19 -9.63
CA ASP A 4 27.98 -9.37 -8.47
C ASP A 4 26.84 -8.40 -8.77
N ALA A 5 26.81 -7.83 -9.97
CA ALA A 5 25.73 -6.94 -10.43
C ALA A 5 24.36 -7.66 -10.47
N THR A 6 24.33 -8.91 -10.92
CA THR A 6 23.09 -9.71 -10.99
C THR A 6 22.61 -10.18 -9.61
N LYS A 7 23.51 -10.64 -8.73
CA LYS A 7 23.17 -11.00 -7.33
C LYS A 7 22.61 -9.79 -6.58
N HIS A 8 23.19 -8.63 -6.84
CA HIS A 8 22.78 -7.35 -6.27
C HIS A 8 21.39 -6.91 -6.73
N ARG A 9 21.10 -7.00 -8.04
CA ARG A 9 19.77 -6.68 -8.60
C ARG A 9 18.66 -7.55 -7.99
N ARG A 10 18.94 -8.83 -7.75
CA ARG A 10 18.00 -9.74 -7.07
C ARG A 10 17.73 -9.31 -5.63
N TRP A 11 18.78 -9.11 -4.84
CA TRP A 11 18.63 -8.68 -3.44
C TRP A 11 17.79 -7.40 -3.33
N GLN A 12 17.98 -6.47 -4.25
CA GLN A 12 17.25 -5.21 -4.25
C GLN A 12 15.79 -5.31 -4.69
N ASN A 13 15.48 -6.14 -5.69
CA ASN A 13 14.09 -6.41 -6.04
C ASN A 13 13.39 -7.12 -4.89
N THR A 14 14.07 -8.04 -4.19
CA THR A 14 13.56 -8.69 -2.99
C THR A 14 13.34 -7.70 -1.85
N PHE A 15 14.25 -6.74 -1.67
CA PHE A 15 14.14 -5.72 -0.64
C PHE A 15 13.00 -4.74 -0.89
N LEU A 16 12.86 -4.25 -2.13
CA LEU A 16 11.78 -3.34 -2.52
C LEU A 16 10.41 -4.03 -2.51
N ALA A 17 10.36 -5.30 -2.94
CA ALA A 17 9.19 -6.14 -2.78
C ALA A 17 8.86 -6.34 -1.29
N GLY A 18 9.86 -6.56 -0.44
CA GLY A 18 9.69 -6.62 1.01
C GLY A 18 9.10 -5.33 1.58
N GLU A 19 9.64 -4.16 1.25
CA GLU A 19 9.11 -2.87 1.70
C GLU A 19 7.65 -2.67 1.26
N ILE A 20 7.31 -3.03 0.03
CA ILE A 20 5.94 -2.94 -0.48
C ILE A 20 5.03 -3.92 0.27
N VAL A 21 5.43 -5.18 0.43
CA VAL A 21 4.62 -6.21 1.11
C VAL A 21 4.42 -5.87 2.58
N PHE A 22 5.48 -5.51 3.30
CA PHE A 22 5.37 -5.12 4.72
C PHE A 22 4.62 -3.80 4.89
N GLY A 23 4.80 -2.84 3.98
CA GLY A 23 4.03 -1.59 3.97
C GLY A 23 2.53 -1.84 3.75
N LEU A 24 2.17 -2.72 2.81
CA LEU A 24 0.79 -3.12 2.57
C LEU A 24 0.22 -3.93 3.74
N ALA A 25 1.00 -4.81 4.36
CA ALA A 25 0.59 -5.53 5.56
C ALA A 25 0.36 -4.57 6.74
N ALA A 26 1.25 -3.60 6.96
CA ALA A 26 1.08 -2.55 7.95
C ALA A 26 -0.21 -1.75 7.73
N LEU A 27 -0.48 -1.41 6.48
CA LEU A 27 -1.68 -0.71 6.04
C LEU A 27 -2.94 -1.53 6.27
N GLY A 28 -2.92 -2.81 5.91
CA GLY A 28 -4.04 -3.73 6.11
C GLY A 28 -4.35 -3.90 7.59
N VAL A 29 -3.32 -4.03 8.43
CA VAL A 29 -3.47 -4.10 9.89
C VAL A 29 -3.96 -2.78 10.46
N ALA A 30 -3.45 -1.64 10.00
CA ALA A 30 -3.93 -0.34 10.45
C ALA A 30 -5.39 -0.10 10.04
N ALA A 31 -5.79 -0.54 8.84
CA ALA A 31 -7.16 -0.45 8.36
C ALA A 31 -8.07 -1.42 9.12
N GLY A 32 -7.62 -2.65 9.39
CA GLY A 32 -8.30 -3.63 10.22
C GLY A 32 -8.51 -3.10 11.63
N ALA A 33 -7.44 -2.61 12.27
CA ALA A 33 -7.51 -2.02 13.60
C ALA A 33 -8.40 -0.78 13.65
N ALA A 34 -8.33 0.09 12.64
CA ALA A 34 -9.23 1.23 12.53
C ALA A 34 -10.69 0.79 12.38
N TYR A 35 -10.94 -0.27 11.61
CA TYR A 35 -12.27 -0.87 11.46
C TYR A 35 -12.75 -1.49 12.78
N SER A 36 -11.95 -2.32 13.44
CA SER A 36 -12.24 -2.93 14.74
C SER A 36 -12.52 -1.87 15.81
N LEU A 37 -11.72 -0.79 15.83
CA LEU A 37 -11.93 0.36 16.72
C LEU A 37 -13.18 1.18 16.39
N SER A 38 -13.65 1.11 15.15
CA SER A 38 -14.87 1.80 14.71
C SER A 38 -16.12 0.93 14.80
N ALA A 39 -15.98 -0.39 14.94
CA ALA A 39 -17.06 -1.35 15.05
C ALA A 39 -17.62 -1.30 16.48
N PRO A 40 -18.81 -0.75 16.71
CA PRO A 40 -19.28 -0.53 18.06
C PRO A 40 -19.97 -1.81 18.56
N GLY A 41 -19.41 -2.42 19.59
CA GLY A 41 -19.73 -3.80 19.96
C GLY A 41 -18.51 -4.70 19.93
N TYR A 42 -17.38 -4.22 19.37
CA TYR A 42 -16.07 -4.84 19.54
C TYR A 42 -15.62 -4.73 21.01
N VAL A 43 -16.07 -5.68 21.83
CA VAL A 43 -15.55 -5.87 23.18
C VAL A 43 -14.14 -6.39 23.01
N PHE A 44 -13.14 -5.65 23.48
CA PHE A 44 -11.77 -6.16 23.58
C PHE A 44 -11.75 -7.32 24.59
N ASP A 45 -12.14 -8.51 24.16
CA ASP A 45 -11.80 -9.72 24.88
C ASP A 45 -10.26 -9.77 24.97
N ASP A 46 -9.78 -10.06 26.18
CA ASP A 46 -8.44 -9.78 26.69
C ASP A 46 -7.30 -10.02 25.67
N GLY A 47 -6.91 -8.99 24.91
CA GLY A 47 -5.66 -8.96 24.15
C GLY A 47 -5.71 -8.55 22.68
N GLU A 48 -6.87 -8.40 22.04
CA GLU A 48 -6.93 -8.10 20.60
C GLU A 48 -6.40 -6.71 20.23
N LEU A 49 -6.73 -5.64 20.98
CA LEU A 49 -6.12 -4.32 20.76
C LEU A 49 -4.59 -4.38 20.90
N THR A 50 -4.13 -5.15 21.89
CA THR A 50 -2.71 -5.35 22.14
C THR A 50 -2.08 -6.09 20.95
N GLY A 51 -2.79 -7.07 20.38
CA GLY A 51 -2.42 -7.77 19.15
C GLY A 51 -2.31 -6.82 17.96
N GLU A 52 -3.35 -6.03 17.68
CA GLU A 52 -3.38 -5.06 16.58
C GLU A 52 -2.30 -3.98 16.72
N MET A 53 -2.14 -3.41 17.91
CA MET A 53 -1.08 -2.45 18.24
C MET A 53 0.31 -3.08 18.09
N LEU A 54 0.49 -4.35 18.49
CA LEU A 54 1.76 -5.07 18.35
C LEU A 54 2.05 -5.37 16.88
N VAL A 55 1.05 -5.73 16.08
CA VAL A 55 1.23 -5.94 14.64
C VAL A 55 1.52 -4.61 13.93
N PHE A 56 0.84 -3.52 14.30
CA PHE A 56 1.15 -2.19 13.77
C PHE A 56 2.55 -1.72 14.17
N ALA A 57 2.94 -1.91 15.43
CA ALA A 57 4.27 -1.59 15.93
C ALA A 57 5.34 -2.43 15.24
N LEU A 58 5.09 -3.73 15.04
CA LEU A 58 5.99 -4.63 14.32
C LEU A 58 6.13 -4.22 12.85
N ALA A 59 5.03 -3.90 12.18
CA ALA A 59 5.05 -3.49 10.79
C ALA A 59 5.73 -2.13 10.61
N SER A 60 5.51 -1.20 11.55
CA SER A 60 6.24 0.08 11.62
C SER A 60 7.73 -0.13 11.89
N ALA A 61 8.08 -1.01 12.82
CA ALA A 61 9.46 -1.35 13.15
C ALA A 61 10.17 -2.04 11.97
N LEU A 62 9.48 -2.91 11.24
CA LEU A 62 9.99 -3.55 10.01
C LEU A 62 10.19 -2.52 8.91
N LEU A 63 9.25 -1.59 8.72
CA LEU A 63 9.39 -0.51 7.75
C LEU A 63 10.59 0.40 8.10
N LEU A 64 10.71 0.82 9.37
CA LEU A 64 11.86 1.58 9.86
C LEU A 64 13.16 0.78 9.76
N GLY A 65 13.11 -0.53 10.02
CA GLY A 65 14.21 -1.47 9.90
C GLY A 65 14.68 -1.61 8.46
N CYS A 66 13.76 -1.72 7.50
CA CYS A 66 14.04 -1.65 6.07
C CYS A 66 14.71 -0.33 5.73
N VAL A 67 14.10 0.82 6.07
CA VAL A 67 14.71 2.13 5.80
C VAL A 67 16.12 2.25 6.42
N ALA A 68 16.34 1.73 7.62
CA ALA A 68 17.64 1.71 8.29
C ALA A 68 18.64 0.76 7.63
N LEU A 69 18.23 -0.44 7.21
CA LEU A 69 19.04 -1.40 6.47
C LEU A 69 19.40 -0.86 5.09
N GLY A 70 18.45 -0.23 4.40
CA GLY A 70 18.68 0.53 3.17
C GLY A 70 19.77 1.58 3.39
N ARG A 71 19.61 2.45 4.41
CA ARG A 71 20.64 3.44 4.77
C ARG A 71 22.00 2.83 5.07
N ARG A 72 22.08 1.73 5.83
CA ARG A 72 23.35 1.04 6.12
C ARG A 72 23.99 0.49 4.85
N HIS A 73 23.19 -0.09 3.97
CA HIS A 73 23.64 -0.58 2.68
C HIS A 73 24.15 0.57 1.81
N ASP A 74 23.46 1.71 1.81
CA ASP A 74 23.88 2.91 1.08
C ASP A 74 25.19 3.48 1.63
N LEU A 75 25.37 3.51 2.95
CA LEU A 75 26.63 3.95 3.58
C LEU A 75 27.79 3.01 3.24
N ARG A 76 27.57 1.69 3.28
CA ARG A 76 28.57 0.71 2.84
C ARG A 76 28.90 0.87 1.36
N ARG A 77 27.90 1.16 0.52
CA ARG A 77 28.12 1.47 -0.89
C ARG A 77 28.88 2.76 -1.10
N ALA A 78 28.52 3.85 -0.42
CA ALA A 78 29.24 5.11 -0.50
C ALA A 78 30.72 4.93 -0.10
N ALA A 79 31.02 4.06 0.88
CA ALA A 79 32.38 3.70 1.24
C ALA A 79 33.10 2.84 0.16
N LEU A 80 32.38 1.94 -0.50
CA LEU A 80 32.93 1.12 -1.62
C LEU A 80 33.05 1.90 -2.94
N VAL A 81 32.29 2.99 -3.09
CA VAL A 81 32.14 3.80 -4.32
C VAL A 81 32.85 5.15 -4.18
N ALA A 82 33.74 5.30 -3.19
CA ALA A 82 34.61 6.48 -3.07
C ALA A 82 35.40 6.75 -4.38
N GLU A 83 35.57 5.73 -5.23
CA GLU A 83 36.03 5.86 -6.62
C GLU A 83 34.87 6.19 -7.56
N HIS A 84 34.42 7.45 -7.53
CA HIS A 84 33.42 8.03 -8.45
C HIS A 84 33.73 7.81 -9.94
N GLU A 85 35.01 7.57 -10.25
CA GLU A 85 35.54 7.32 -11.59
C GLU A 85 34.87 6.15 -12.32
N HIS A 86 34.24 5.23 -11.58
CA HIS A 86 33.53 4.08 -12.15
C HIS A 86 32.20 4.41 -12.82
N TRP A 87 31.58 5.53 -12.46
CA TRP A 87 30.22 5.88 -12.92
C TRP A 87 30.22 7.08 -13.85
N LEU A 88 31.06 8.06 -13.54
CA LEU A 88 31.18 9.33 -14.26
C LEU A 88 32.66 9.56 -14.62
N PRO A 89 32.95 10.20 -15.76
CA PRO A 89 34.29 10.72 -16.03
C PRO A 89 34.71 11.76 -14.99
N SER A 90 36.02 12.03 -14.95
CA SER A 90 36.55 13.18 -14.22
C SER A 90 35.89 14.47 -14.72
N LEU A 91 35.70 15.43 -13.81
CA LEU A 91 35.14 16.73 -14.19
C LEU A 91 36.14 17.46 -15.09
N THR A 92 35.66 17.98 -16.21
CA THR A 92 36.42 18.81 -17.14
C THR A 92 35.79 20.20 -17.19
N GLU A 93 36.59 21.23 -17.52
CA GLU A 93 36.08 22.61 -17.70
C GLU A 93 34.94 22.69 -18.73
N HIS A 94 34.87 21.72 -19.64
CA HIS A 94 33.85 21.66 -20.67
C HIS A 94 32.50 21.09 -20.22
N ASP A 95 32.42 20.46 -19.05
CA ASP A 95 31.16 19.88 -18.54
C ASP A 95 30.14 20.97 -18.19
N GLY A 96 30.61 22.15 -17.82
CA GLY A 96 29.80 23.35 -17.58
C GLY A 96 29.42 24.13 -18.84
N GLN A 97 29.95 23.76 -20.01
CA GLN A 97 29.58 24.45 -21.25
C GLN A 97 28.12 24.10 -21.60
N GLY A 98 27.35 25.09 -22.04
CA GLY A 98 25.94 24.95 -22.43
C GLY A 98 25.09 26.17 -22.11
N GLN A 99 23.86 26.23 -22.61
CA GLN A 99 22.86 27.27 -22.28
C GLN A 99 22.18 27.02 -20.91
N VAL A 100 22.65 26.05 -20.12
CA VAL A 100 22.00 25.62 -18.88
C VAL A 100 22.91 25.92 -17.70
N ASP A 101 22.42 26.73 -16.77
CA ASP A 101 23.08 27.01 -15.50
C ASP A 101 22.91 25.80 -14.56
N LEU A 102 23.97 24.99 -14.45
CA LEU A 102 23.95 23.72 -13.74
C LEU A 102 23.83 23.86 -12.21
N ASP A 103 24.27 24.98 -11.64
CA ASP A 103 24.10 25.26 -10.22
C ASP A 103 22.63 25.57 -9.92
N VAL A 104 22.00 26.37 -10.77
CA VAL A 104 20.55 26.62 -10.71
C VAL A 104 19.76 25.32 -10.90
N GLU A 105 20.13 24.46 -11.84
CA GLU A 105 19.43 23.19 -12.05
C GLU A 105 19.64 22.20 -10.91
N THR A 106 20.81 22.19 -10.27
CA THR A 106 21.04 21.42 -9.03
C THR A 106 20.12 21.93 -7.91
N ALA A 107 20.04 23.26 -7.74
CA ALA A 107 19.15 23.87 -6.77
C ALA A 107 17.67 23.59 -7.06
N ARG A 108 17.28 23.43 -8.34
CA ARG A 108 15.91 23.05 -8.75
C ARG A 108 15.52 21.62 -8.40
N LEU A 109 16.46 20.74 -8.06
CA LEU A 109 16.13 19.43 -7.48
C LEU A 109 15.59 19.57 -6.04
N ARG A 110 15.95 20.61 -5.30
CA ARG A 110 15.45 20.85 -3.93
C ARG A 110 13.92 21.06 -3.89
N PRO A 111 13.31 21.90 -4.76
CA PRO A 111 11.86 21.95 -4.90
C PRO A 111 11.18 20.60 -5.13
N LEU A 112 11.80 19.64 -5.84
CA LEU A 112 11.22 18.30 -6.01
C LEU A 112 11.17 17.54 -4.68
N VAL A 113 12.23 17.64 -3.87
CA VAL A 113 12.25 17.12 -2.50
C VAL A 113 11.15 17.78 -1.66
N LEU A 114 11.06 19.11 -1.70
CA LEU A 114 10.07 19.87 -0.93
C LEU A 114 8.63 19.53 -1.35
N ARG A 115 8.37 19.33 -2.65
CA ARG A 115 7.06 18.87 -3.15
C ARG A 115 6.71 17.48 -2.61
N SER A 116 7.65 16.53 -2.63
CA SER A 116 7.42 15.21 -2.05
C SER A 116 7.19 15.27 -0.54
N VAL A 117 7.91 16.13 0.20
CA VAL A 117 7.65 16.38 1.62
C VAL A 117 6.28 17.03 1.83
N GLY A 118 5.88 17.97 0.98
CA GLY A 118 4.54 18.56 0.99
C GLY A 118 3.46 17.50 0.83
N LEU A 119 3.63 16.55 -0.10
CA LEU A 119 2.72 15.41 -0.26
C LEU A 119 2.67 14.52 0.99
N VAL A 120 3.81 14.26 1.65
CA VAL A 120 3.84 13.55 2.94
C VAL A 120 2.97 14.26 3.97
N LEU A 121 3.10 15.59 4.11
CA LEU A 121 2.31 16.38 5.06
C LEU A 121 0.82 16.37 4.72
N VAL A 122 0.47 16.45 3.43
CA VAL A 122 -0.92 16.35 2.97
C VAL A 122 -1.53 15.00 3.37
N TRP A 123 -0.81 13.89 3.13
CA TRP A 123 -1.31 12.57 3.51
C TRP A 123 -1.40 12.36 5.03
N ILE A 124 -0.47 12.94 5.80
CA ILE A 124 -0.58 12.97 7.27
C ILE A 124 -1.85 13.74 7.70
N ALA A 125 -2.13 14.88 7.08
CA ALA A 125 -3.33 15.66 7.38
C ALA A 125 -4.62 14.90 7.02
N VAL A 126 -4.64 14.18 5.89
CA VAL A 126 -5.76 13.29 5.52
C VAL A 126 -5.97 12.22 6.58
N LEU A 127 -4.90 11.52 6.99
CA LEU A 127 -4.99 10.48 8.03
C LEU A 127 -5.44 11.05 9.38
N ALA A 128 -4.95 12.21 9.77
CA ALA A 128 -5.40 12.90 10.98
C ALA A 128 -6.89 13.26 10.91
N GLY A 129 -7.36 13.72 9.74
CA GLY A 129 -8.78 13.97 9.49
C GLY A 129 -9.64 12.71 9.60
N VAL A 130 -9.15 11.58 9.12
CA VAL A 130 -9.83 10.28 9.24
C VAL A 130 -9.93 9.84 10.70
N VAL A 131 -8.84 9.93 11.46
CA VAL A 131 -8.83 9.63 12.91
C VAL A 131 -9.81 10.53 13.65
N ALA A 132 -9.82 11.83 13.35
CA ALA A 132 -10.78 12.78 13.93
C ALA A 132 -12.23 12.43 13.53
N GLY A 133 -12.46 11.96 12.31
CA GLY A 133 -13.76 11.49 11.83
C GLY A 133 -14.29 10.30 12.63
N PHE A 134 -13.47 9.27 12.84
CA PHE A 134 -13.84 8.12 13.66
C PHE A 134 -14.10 8.53 15.13
N ALA A 135 -13.24 9.39 15.69
CA ALA A 135 -13.45 9.90 17.05
C ALA A 135 -14.75 10.70 17.17
N ALA A 136 -15.09 11.50 16.16
CA ALA A 136 -16.34 12.24 16.11
C ALA A 136 -17.56 11.31 15.97
N MET A 137 -17.48 10.26 15.15
CA MET A 137 -18.54 9.25 15.04
C MET A 137 -18.82 8.57 16.39
N SER A 138 -17.76 8.10 17.05
CA SER A 138 -17.85 7.47 18.37
C SER A 138 -18.43 8.44 19.43
N ALA A 139 -17.90 9.66 19.51
CA ALA A 139 -18.42 10.67 20.44
C ALA A 139 -19.88 11.04 20.16
N SER A 140 -20.27 11.03 18.88
CA SER A 140 -21.64 11.29 18.47
C SER A 140 -22.57 10.14 18.84
N ALA A 141 -22.12 8.89 18.74
CA ALA A 141 -22.86 7.70 19.16
C ALA A 141 -23.07 7.70 20.69
N ASP A 142 -22.05 8.08 21.45
CA ASP A 142 -22.12 8.26 22.91
C ASP A 142 -23.06 9.39 23.32
N HIS A 143 -23.03 10.51 22.58
CA HIS A 143 -23.94 11.62 22.79
C HIS A 143 -25.39 11.16 22.60
N LEU A 144 -25.67 10.41 21.53
CA LEU A 144 -27.00 9.86 21.27
C LEU A 144 -27.46 8.92 22.38
N LEU A 145 -26.59 8.05 22.91
CA LEU A 145 -26.92 7.21 24.06
C LEU A 145 -27.26 8.02 25.31
N LYS A 146 -26.59 9.16 25.53
CA LYS A 146 -26.82 10.01 26.71
C LYS A 146 -28.09 10.85 26.58
N THR A 147 -28.26 11.54 25.45
CA THR A 147 -29.28 12.59 25.27
C THR A 147 -30.45 12.18 24.39
N GLY A 148 -30.37 11.06 23.68
CA GLY A 148 -31.39 10.62 22.74
C GLY A 148 -32.73 10.31 23.41
N VAL A 149 -33.81 10.49 22.64
CA VAL A 149 -35.17 10.16 23.08
C VAL A 149 -35.33 8.65 23.00
N ARG A 150 -35.78 8.03 24.10
CA ARG A 150 -35.98 6.59 24.22
C ARG A 150 -37.46 6.26 24.00
N VAL A 151 -37.75 5.42 23.02
CA VAL A 151 -39.12 4.96 22.71
C VAL A 151 -39.15 3.45 22.54
N SER A 152 -40.33 2.85 22.74
CA SER A 152 -40.55 1.44 22.38
C SER A 152 -40.71 1.36 20.86
N GLY A 153 -39.83 0.58 20.22
CA GLY A 153 -39.95 0.21 18.81
C GLY A 153 -40.19 -1.29 18.65
N GLU A 154 -40.68 -1.69 17.48
CA GLU A 154 -40.96 -3.08 17.13
C GLU A 154 -40.03 -3.54 16.02
N VAL A 155 -39.39 -4.70 16.22
CA VAL A 155 -38.60 -5.36 15.17
C VAL A 155 -39.55 -5.92 14.12
N LEU A 156 -39.53 -5.36 12.91
CA LEU A 156 -40.36 -5.82 11.79
C LEU A 156 -39.73 -6.99 11.03
N GLY A 157 -38.40 -7.07 11.03
CA GLY A 157 -37.65 -8.09 10.31
C GLY A 157 -36.21 -8.18 10.82
N VAL A 158 -35.65 -9.38 10.69
CA VAL A 158 -34.23 -9.65 10.91
C VAL A 158 -33.71 -10.20 9.58
N TYR A 159 -32.78 -9.47 8.97
CA TYR A 159 -32.23 -9.79 7.66
C TYR A 159 -30.80 -10.26 7.82
N GLN A 160 -30.60 -11.55 7.61
CA GLN A 160 -29.28 -12.15 7.50
C GLN A 160 -28.83 -12.09 6.05
N HIS A 161 -27.75 -11.36 5.78
CA HIS A 161 -27.26 -11.19 4.43
C HIS A 161 -26.17 -12.23 4.15
N SER A 162 -26.28 -12.94 3.02
CA SER A 162 -25.18 -13.83 2.56
C SER A 162 -23.90 -13.06 2.22
N ARG A 163 -24.01 -11.75 2.00
CA ARG A 163 -22.92 -10.79 1.80
C ARG A 163 -23.31 -9.45 2.41
N GLY A 164 -22.51 -8.92 3.30
CA GLY A 164 -22.75 -7.66 4.01
C GLY A 164 -23.00 -7.87 5.49
N GLU A 165 -23.41 -6.81 6.16
CA GLU A 165 -23.75 -6.83 7.59
C GLU A 165 -25.21 -7.28 7.76
N ASP A 166 -25.45 -8.07 8.80
CA ASP A 166 -26.80 -8.43 9.20
C ASP A 166 -27.50 -7.20 9.76
N THR A 167 -28.82 -7.08 9.55
CA THR A 167 -29.57 -5.89 9.94
C THR A 167 -30.91 -6.26 10.56
N ILE A 168 -31.37 -5.43 11.49
CA ILE A 168 -32.75 -5.46 11.99
C ILE A 168 -33.50 -4.26 11.42
N TYR A 169 -34.70 -4.51 10.90
CA TYR A 169 -35.58 -3.45 10.42
C TYR A 169 -36.60 -3.13 11.50
N VAL A 170 -36.62 -1.89 11.97
CA VAL A 170 -37.34 -1.49 13.18
C VAL A 170 -38.33 -0.38 12.87
N ALA A 171 -39.55 -0.51 13.36
CA ALA A 171 -40.55 0.55 13.37
C ALA A 171 -40.59 1.23 14.75
N TYR A 172 -40.61 2.56 14.79
CA TYR A 172 -40.68 3.29 16.04
C TYR A 172 -41.46 4.61 15.88
N PRO A 173 -42.19 5.05 16.92
CA PRO A 173 -42.92 6.31 16.88
C PRO A 173 -41.98 7.50 17.14
N VAL A 174 -42.12 8.54 16.32
CA VAL A 174 -41.47 9.85 16.49
C VAL A 174 -42.54 10.90 16.75
N ASP A 175 -42.27 11.80 17.70
CA ASP A 175 -43.18 12.87 18.13
C ASP A 175 -44.61 12.38 18.43
N TYR A 176 -45.63 13.00 17.80
CA TYR A 176 -47.06 12.73 17.98
C TYR A 176 -47.52 11.39 17.36
N GLY A 177 -46.67 10.36 17.39
CA GLY A 177 -46.99 9.00 16.93
C GLY A 177 -46.74 8.75 15.44
N HIS A 178 -45.97 9.60 14.75
CA HIS A 178 -45.58 9.32 13.38
C HIS A 178 -44.59 8.14 13.34
N LEU A 179 -45.00 7.04 12.71
CA LEU A 179 -44.14 5.87 12.53
C LEU A 179 -43.00 6.17 11.57
N ARG A 180 -41.78 5.92 12.04
CA ARG A 180 -40.55 5.88 11.25
C ARG A 180 -40.01 4.46 11.21
N TYR A 181 -39.18 4.22 10.21
CA TYR A 181 -38.53 2.94 9.99
C TYR A 181 -37.04 3.17 9.80
N ALA A 182 -36.24 2.24 10.30
CA ALA A 182 -34.80 2.26 10.07
C ALA A 182 -34.25 0.84 10.01
N ASP A 183 -33.25 0.67 9.15
CA ASP A 183 -32.33 -0.46 9.22
C ASP A 183 -31.27 -0.13 10.26
N ILE A 184 -31.04 -1.05 11.19
CA ILE A 184 -29.99 -0.96 12.21
C ILE A 184 -29.10 -2.18 12.03
N VAL A 185 -27.78 -1.97 11.96
CA VAL A 185 -26.80 -3.05 11.85
C VAL A 185 -26.87 -3.93 13.10
N TRP A 186 -26.84 -5.24 12.90
CA TRP A 186 -26.89 -6.24 13.96
C TRP A 186 -25.48 -6.80 14.19
N ASP A 187 -24.77 -6.23 15.16
CA ASP A 187 -23.38 -6.54 15.51
C ASP A 187 -23.22 -7.15 16.91
N SER A 188 -24.17 -6.98 17.83
CA SER A 188 -24.02 -7.47 19.22
C SER A 188 -24.10 -9.00 19.38
N GLY A 189 -24.52 -9.72 18.35
CA GLY A 189 -24.80 -11.16 18.40
C GLY A 189 -26.03 -11.53 19.24
N ARG A 190 -26.75 -10.55 19.80
CA ARG A 190 -28.00 -10.77 20.54
C ARG A 190 -29.09 -11.29 19.59
N PRO A 191 -29.83 -12.35 19.93
CA PRO A 191 -30.93 -12.81 19.07
C PRO A 191 -32.10 -11.82 19.11
N TYR A 192 -32.56 -11.42 17.92
CA TYR A 192 -33.79 -10.65 17.74
C TYR A 192 -34.88 -11.49 17.08
N THR A 193 -36.14 -11.23 17.43
CA THR A 193 -37.30 -11.87 16.79
C THR A 193 -38.27 -10.82 16.25
N LYS A 194 -38.93 -11.14 15.14
CA LYS A 194 -39.99 -10.28 14.59
C LYS A 194 -41.13 -10.10 15.62
N GLY A 195 -41.58 -8.87 15.79
CA GLY A 195 -42.56 -8.46 16.79
C GLY A 195 -41.96 -8.14 18.17
N GLN A 196 -40.65 -8.36 18.36
CA GLN A 196 -39.99 -8.02 19.61
C GLN A 196 -40.00 -6.52 19.84
N GLN A 197 -40.42 -6.12 21.04
CA GLN A 197 -40.31 -4.74 21.49
C GLN A 197 -38.89 -4.47 21.97
N ILE A 198 -38.28 -3.43 21.42
CA ILE A 198 -36.91 -2.99 21.73
C ILE A 198 -36.89 -1.51 22.06
N THR A 199 -35.92 -1.08 22.86
CA THR A 199 -35.74 0.35 23.13
C THR A 199 -34.95 0.97 21.99
N VAL A 200 -35.61 1.86 21.26
CA VAL A 200 -35.03 2.63 20.18
C VAL A 200 -34.66 4.01 20.69
N ILE A 201 -33.43 4.45 20.40
CA ILE A 201 -32.88 5.73 20.81
C ILE A 201 -32.63 6.56 19.55
N TYR A 202 -33.36 7.65 19.39
CA TYR A 202 -33.20 8.53 18.22
C TYR A 202 -32.86 9.97 18.62
N ASP A 203 -32.21 10.69 17.69
CA ASP A 203 -31.93 12.12 17.85
C ASP A 203 -33.18 12.93 17.52
N LYS A 204 -33.63 13.76 18.46
CA LYS A 204 -34.83 14.58 18.25
C LYS A 204 -34.66 15.59 17.11
N ALA A 205 -33.44 16.09 16.88
CA ALA A 205 -33.16 17.05 15.82
C ALA A 205 -33.03 16.37 14.44
N ASP A 206 -32.61 15.10 14.42
CA ASP A 206 -32.50 14.29 13.21
C ASP A 206 -33.03 12.86 13.48
N PRO A 207 -34.35 12.64 13.35
CA PRO A 207 -34.94 11.36 13.68
C PRO A 207 -34.48 10.19 12.81
N ALA A 208 -33.83 10.43 11.67
CA ALA A 208 -33.21 9.36 10.88
C ALA A 208 -32.00 8.73 11.59
N ARG A 209 -31.41 9.48 12.53
CA ARG A 209 -30.28 9.04 13.32
C ARG A 209 -30.76 8.29 14.56
N VAL A 210 -30.70 6.97 14.47
CA VAL A 210 -31.35 6.07 15.42
C VAL A 210 -30.48 4.88 15.73
N ARG A 211 -30.38 4.45 16.99
CA ARG A 211 -29.68 3.24 17.42
C ARG A 211 -30.50 2.48 18.45
N THR A 212 -30.05 1.30 18.85
CA THR A 212 -30.58 0.64 20.05
C THR A 212 -29.58 0.77 21.21
N LEU A 213 -29.92 0.19 22.37
CA LEU A 213 -29.00 0.11 23.50
C LEU A 213 -27.78 -0.75 23.20
N ASP A 214 -27.98 -1.83 22.43
CA ASP A 214 -26.96 -2.85 22.16
C ASP A 214 -26.34 -2.64 20.78
N GLU A 215 -27.16 -2.34 19.78
CA GLU A 215 -26.74 -2.17 18.40
C GLU A 215 -26.41 -0.72 18.08
N THR A 216 -25.29 -0.52 17.40
CA THR A 216 -24.98 0.75 16.76
C THR A 216 -25.56 0.88 15.38
N ASN A 217 -25.83 2.12 15.01
CA ASN A 217 -26.29 2.46 13.67
C ASN A 217 -25.48 3.62 13.15
N ASP A 218 -24.20 3.34 12.97
CA ASP A 218 -23.29 4.30 12.40
C ASP A 218 -23.63 4.51 10.92
N ASP A 219 -23.40 5.72 10.41
CA ASP A 219 -23.58 6.01 8.99
C ASP A 219 -22.57 5.19 8.19
N GLN A 220 -23.03 4.07 7.63
CA GLN A 220 -22.21 3.13 6.87
C GLN A 220 -21.48 3.82 5.72
N THR A 221 -22.10 4.84 5.10
CA THR A 221 -21.46 5.64 4.04
C THR A 221 -20.24 6.38 4.58
N LEU A 222 -20.38 7.01 5.74
CA LEU A 222 -19.30 7.71 6.40
C LEU A 222 -18.19 6.74 6.84
N THR A 223 -18.54 5.59 7.42
CA THR A 223 -17.58 4.53 7.77
C THR A 223 -16.76 4.10 6.55
N TRP A 224 -17.41 3.85 5.41
CA TRP A 224 -16.73 3.50 4.16
C TRP A 224 -15.81 4.62 3.65
N VAL A 225 -16.27 5.87 3.70
CA VAL A 225 -15.44 7.03 3.31
C VAL A 225 -14.20 7.15 4.19
N LEU A 226 -14.35 6.98 5.51
CA LEU A 226 -13.23 7.00 6.45
C LEU A 226 -12.28 5.83 6.23
N ALA A 227 -12.79 4.61 6.03
CA ALA A 227 -11.98 3.42 5.75
C ALA A 227 -11.18 3.56 4.44
N MET A 228 -11.83 4.03 3.36
CA MET A 228 -11.15 4.33 2.08
C MET A 228 -10.12 5.46 2.26
N GLY A 229 -10.44 6.46 3.08
CA GLY A 229 -9.53 7.53 3.47
C GLY A 229 -8.28 7.01 4.18
N THR A 230 -8.41 6.06 5.10
CA THR A 230 -7.28 5.38 5.77
C THR A 230 -6.40 4.67 4.76
N ALA A 231 -6.99 3.85 3.90
CA ALA A 231 -6.25 3.07 2.91
C ALA A 231 -5.50 3.97 1.90
N ALA A 232 -6.20 4.95 1.32
CA ALA A 232 -5.61 5.92 0.41
C ALA A 232 -4.52 6.76 1.09
N GLY A 233 -4.79 7.20 2.33
CA GLY A 233 -3.88 7.98 3.15
C GLY A 233 -2.58 7.27 3.44
N GLY A 234 -2.64 6.02 3.90
CA GLY A 234 -1.43 5.25 4.20
C GLY A 234 -0.65 4.89 2.94
N PHE A 235 -1.31 4.50 1.84
CA PHE A 235 -0.61 4.19 0.59
C PHE A 235 0.07 5.43 0.00
N GLY A 236 -0.66 6.55 -0.03
CA GLY A 236 -0.15 7.84 -0.46
C GLY A 236 1.04 8.31 0.39
N LEU A 237 0.97 8.12 1.71
CA LEU A 237 2.04 8.45 2.64
C LEU A 237 3.32 7.66 2.35
N VAL A 238 3.22 6.33 2.25
CA VAL A 238 4.38 5.45 1.98
C VAL A 238 5.07 5.83 0.67
N LEU A 239 4.31 5.97 -0.41
CA LEU A 239 4.85 6.37 -1.71
C LEU A 239 5.50 7.75 -1.67
N SER A 240 4.90 8.71 -0.97
CA SER A 240 5.42 10.07 -0.85
C SER A 240 6.72 10.12 -0.04
N VAL A 241 6.83 9.32 1.03
CA VAL A 241 8.07 9.20 1.81
C VAL A 241 9.19 8.60 0.96
N ILE A 242 8.92 7.51 0.24
CA ILE A 242 9.89 6.88 -0.67
C ILE A 242 10.36 7.90 -1.73
N ALA A 243 9.43 8.63 -2.34
CA ALA A 243 9.75 9.67 -3.30
C ALA A 243 10.63 10.78 -2.70
N ALA A 244 10.29 11.28 -1.51
CA ALA A 244 11.05 12.32 -0.83
C ALA A 244 12.48 11.87 -0.48
N VAL A 245 12.63 10.65 0.03
CA VAL A 245 13.93 10.06 0.33
C VAL A 245 14.77 9.90 -0.93
N ASN A 246 14.20 9.34 -1.99
CA ASN A 246 14.91 9.09 -3.25
C ASN A 246 15.33 10.39 -3.94
N TRP A 247 14.47 11.41 -3.98
CA TRP A 247 14.86 12.72 -4.52
C TRP A 247 15.93 13.41 -3.67
N ARG A 248 15.86 13.29 -2.35
CA ARG A 248 16.89 13.84 -1.45
C ARG A 248 18.25 13.18 -1.67
N ARG A 249 18.27 11.86 -1.86
CA ARG A 249 19.50 11.10 -2.16
C ARG A 249 20.10 11.53 -3.50
N ARG A 250 19.28 11.58 -4.56
CA ARG A 250 19.69 12.08 -5.88
C ARG A 250 20.25 13.49 -5.83
N HIS A 251 19.58 14.41 -5.15
CA HIS A 251 20.08 15.77 -4.98
C HIS A 251 21.47 15.80 -4.31
N ARG A 252 21.67 15.02 -3.24
CA ARG A 252 22.99 14.93 -2.59
C ARG A 252 24.03 14.25 -3.47
N ALA A 253 23.65 13.21 -4.21
CA ALA A 253 24.56 12.51 -5.10
C ALA A 253 25.03 13.43 -6.23
N VAL A 254 24.11 14.19 -6.85
CA VAL A 254 24.42 15.21 -7.86
C VAL A 254 25.32 16.30 -7.26
N LEU A 255 25.03 16.79 -6.05
CA LEU A 255 25.91 17.76 -5.38
C LEU A 255 27.33 17.22 -5.14
N ALA A 256 27.46 15.93 -4.82
CA ALA A 256 28.75 15.30 -4.56
C ALA A 256 29.56 15.05 -5.84
N THR A 257 28.90 14.69 -6.95
CA THR A 257 29.60 14.35 -8.20
C THR A 257 29.74 15.51 -9.18
N GLY A 258 28.86 16.50 -9.08
CA GLY A 258 28.59 17.46 -10.14
C GLY A 258 27.92 16.81 -11.36
N TRP A 259 27.73 17.61 -12.39
CA TRP A 259 27.17 17.20 -13.67
C TRP A 259 28.27 16.88 -14.69
N ARG A 260 28.02 15.94 -15.60
CA ARG A 260 28.88 15.61 -16.76
C ARG A 260 28.10 15.68 -18.04
N ILE A 261 28.66 16.32 -19.05
CA ILE A 261 28.03 16.41 -20.36
C ILE A 261 28.09 15.06 -21.07
N ALA A 262 26.97 14.62 -21.64
CA ALA A 262 26.89 13.39 -22.40
C ALA A 262 25.92 13.49 -23.57
N SER A 263 26.12 12.64 -24.57
CA SER A 263 25.15 12.30 -25.59
C SER A 263 24.28 11.16 -25.08
N VAL A 264 22.97 11.34 -25.11
CA VAL A 264 22.00 10.41 -24.54
C VAL A 264 21.01 9.96 -25.60
N THR A 265 20.85 8.64 -25.70
CA THR A 265 19.82 8.01 -26.53
C THR A 265 18.88 7.24 -25.62
N VAL A 266 17.63 7.70 -25.52
CA VAL A 266 16.58 6.98 -24.80
C VAL A 266 16.08 5.87 -25.71
N VAL A 267 16.40 4.63 -25.37
CA VAL A 267 15.97 3.46 -26.14
C VAL A 267 14.52 3.17 -25.74
N PRO A 268 13.55 3.34 -26.65
CA PRO A 268 12.20 2.88 -26.38
C PRO A 268 12.25 1.37 -26.17
N ASP A 269 11.60 0.91 -25.10
CA ASP A 269 11.41 -0.51 -24.88
C ASP A 269 10.71 -1.08 -26.13
N LYS A 270 11.33 -2.08 -26.78
CA LYS A 270 10.85 -2.73 -28.02
C LYS A 270 9.40 -3.22 -27.81
N PRO A 271 8.58 -3.42 -28.88
CA PRO A 271 7.13 -3.52 -28.72
C PRO A 271 6.71 -4.73 -27.87
N MET A 272 6.38 -4.44 -26.61
CA MET A 272 5.14 -4.80 -25.94
C MET A 272 4.73 -6.28 -26.02
N ARG A 273 5.35 -7.11 -25.17
CA ARG A 273 4.65 -8.25 -24.55
C ARG A 273 4.99 -8.33 -23.05
N SER A 274 3.95 -8.04 -22.26
CA SER A 274 3.74 -8.25 -20.81
C SER A 274 4.61 -7.57 -19.74
N ASN A 275 5.81 -7.05 -20.01
CA ASN A 275 6.60 -6.40 -18.95
C ASN A 275 6.76 -4.89 -19.14
N ARG A 276 6.18 -4.11 -18.22
CA ARG A 276 6.36 -2.65 -18.09
C ARG A 276 7.77 -2.33 -17.60
N HIS A 277 8.81 -2.58 -18.40
CA HIS A 277 10.13 -2.07 -18.05
C HIS A 277 10.18 -0.57 -18.34
N LEU A 278 10.89 0.15 -17.47
CA LEU A 278 11.18 1.56 -17.68
C LEU A 278 12.25 1.68 -18.79
N PRO A 279 12.19 2.72 -19.63
CA PRO A 279 13.09 2.86 -20.77
C PRO A 279 14.56 2.89 -20.34
N ASP A 280 15.40 2.23 -21.13
CA ASP A 280 16.86 2.29 -20.99
C ASP A 280 17.37 3.57 -21.65
N ILE A 281 18.40 4.14 -21.04
CA ILE A 281 19.01 5.41 -21.41
C ILE A 281 20.49 5.11 -21.67
N ASN A 282 20.85 5.03 -22.95
CA ASN A 282 22.23 4.85 -23.35
C ASN A 282 22.95 6.19 -23.32
N VAL A 283 24.07 6.23 -22.61
CA VAL A 283 24.84 7.42 -22.35
C VAL A 283 26.22 7.23 -22.95
N GLU A 284 26.66 8.22 -23.72
CA GLU A 284 28.01 8.33 -24.27
C GLU A 284 28.63 9.65 -23.82
N TYR A 285 29.71 9.56 -23.06
CA TYR A 285 30.46 10.72 -22.58
C TYR A 285 31.43 11.20 -23.64
N ARG A 286 31.95 12.43 -23.45
CA ARG A 286 32.88 13.06 -24.40
C ARG A 286 34.22 12.32 -24.53
N ASP A 287 34.66 11.63 -23.48
CA ASP A 287 35.86 10.78 -23.50
C ASP A 287 35.64 9.46 -24.27
N GLY A 288 34.45 9.26 -24.86
CA GLY A 288 34.05 8.05 -25.58
C GLY A 288 33.62 6.91 -24.67
N THR A 289 33.67 7.08 -23.35
CA THR A 289 33.17 6.06 -22.42
C THR A 289 31.65 6.00 -22.44
N ARG A 290 31.10 4.84 -22.14
CA ARG A 290 29.66 4.59 -22.22
C ARG A 290 29.11 3.97 -20.95
N ILE A 291 27.86 4.30 -20.64
CA ILE A 291 27.11 3.68 -19.55
C ILE A 291 25.65 3.52 -19.98
N THR A 292 24.99 2.46 -19.53
CA THR A 292 23.55 2.27 -19.72
C THR A 292 22.86 2.52 -18.40
N LEU A 293 21.95 3.48 -18.42
CA LEU A 293 21.08 3.78 -17.29
C LEU A 293 19.67 3.25 -17.57
N ARG A 294 18.88 3.08 -16.52
CA ARG A 294 17.45 2.81 -16.61
C ARG A 294 16.69 3.90 -15.89
N ALA A 295 15.63 4.42 -16.51
CA ALA A 295 14.76 5.38 -15.84
C ALA A 295 14.19 4.78 -14.54
N ALA A 296 14.04 5.59 -13.50
CA ALA A 296 13.37 5.20 -12.27
C ALA A 296 11.89 5.58 -12.32
N THR A 297 11.03 4.84 -11.60
CA THR A 297 9.59 5.16 -11.51
C THR A 297 9.44 6.54 -10.88
N SER A 298 8.87 7.47 -11.65
CA SER A 298 8.72 8.87 -11.25
C SER A 298 7.67 9.55 -12.12
N SER A 299 7.08 10.64 -11.61
CA SER A 299 6.35 11.60 -12.43
C SER A 299 7.24 12.26 -13.49
N HIS A 300 8.56 12.19 -13.31
CA HIS A 300 9.58 12.63 -14.24
C HIS A 300 10.09 11.48 -15.13
N GLY A 301 9.25 10.93 -16.00
CA GLY A 301 9.62 9.77 -16.83
C GLY A 301 10.44 10.12 -18.07
N ALA A 302 11.34 9.20 -18.50
CA ALA A 302 12.11 9.37 -19.74
C ALA A 302 11.32 9.04 -21.02
N ALA A 303 10.17 8.35 -20.89
CA ALA A 303 9.38 7.85 -22.02
C ALA A 303 9.01 8.91 -23.08
N PRO A 304 8.70 10.18 -22.70
CA PRO A 304 8.43 11.22 -23.69
C PRO A 304 9.62 11.63 -24.57
N LEU A 305 10.85 11.26 -24.20
CA LEU A 305 12.09 11.69 -24.84
C LEU A 305 12.65 10.65 -25.84
N LYS A 306 11.93 9.54 -26.05
CA LYS A 306 12.37 8.38 -26.85
C LYS A 306 12.59 8.63 -28.35
N ASN A 307 12.11 9.74 -28.90
CA ASN A 307 12.12 9.99 -30.35
C ASN A 307 13.35 10.78 -30.82
N GLU A 308 14.24 11.18 -29.92
CA GLU A 308 15.38 12.04 -30.23
C GLU A 308 16.69 11.33 -29.83
N PRO A 309 17.34 10.61 -30.76
CA PRO A 309 18.62 9.96 -30.48
C PRO A 309 19.74 10.98 -30.33
N ASN A 310 20.81 10.61 -29.62
CA ASN A 310 22.03 11.38 -29.43
C ASN A 310 21.81 12.80 -28.90
N ARG A 311 20.85 12.94 -27.99
CA ARG A 311 20.50 14.20 -27.40
C ARG A 311 21.50 14.59 -26.32
N ARG A 312 22.01 15.82 -26.39
CA ARG A 312 22.81 16.38 -25.31
C ARG A 312 22.02 16.39 -24.00
N ALA A 313 22.62 15.86 -22.95
CA ALA A 313 22.11 15.91 -21.59
C ALA A 313 23.29 16.06 -20.60
N TRP A 314 22.96 16.31 -19.34
CA TRP A 314 23.91 16.29 -18.24
C TRP A 314 23.56 15.18 -17.28
N ILE A 315 24.58 14.50 -16.77
CA ILE A 315 24.40 13.35 -15.88
C ILE A 315 25.15 13.60 -14.59
N GLY A 316 24.47 13.41 -13.48
CA GLY A 316 25.05 13.52 -12.15
C GLY A 316 24.54 12.42 -11.24
N GLY A 317 25.22 12.24 -10.12
CA GLY A 317 24.94 11.22 -9.12
C GLY A 317 25.68 9.90 -9.35
N THR A 318 25.36 8.92 -8.53
CA THR A 318 26.08 7.64 -8.47
C THR A 318 25.11 6.47 -8.46
N ASP A 319 25.40 5.41 -9.22
CA ASP A 319 24.67 4.14 -9.19
C ASP A 319 23.14 4.33 -9.27
N ARG A 320 22.40 4.27 -8.16
CA ARG A 320 20.93 4.39 -8.09
C ARG A 320 20.37 5.80 -7.98
N ASP A 321 21.24 6.70 -7.56
CA ASP A 321 20.92 8.08 -7.30
C ASP A 321 21.38 8.97 -8.46
N MET A 322 21.33 8.42 -9.68
CA MET A 322 21.64 9.16 -10.89
C MET A 322 20.46 10.01 -11.35
N VAL A 323 20.79 11.13 -11.98
CA VAL A 323 19.85 12.05 -12.62
C VAL A 323 20.37 12.39 -14.00
N VAL A 324 19.50 12.30 -14.99
CA VAL A 324 19.74 12.76 -16.35
C VAL A 324 18.96 14.04 -16.56
N LEU A 325 19.66 15.14 -16.75
CA LEU A 325 19.09 16.46 -16.99
C LEU A 325 19.08 16.74 -18.49
N PHE A 326 17.89 16.78 -19.08
CA PHE A 326 17.72 17.17 -20.47
C PHE A 326 17.53 18.69 -20.57
N PRO A 327 18.09 19.35 -21.59
CA PRO A 327 17.98 20.81 -21.74
C PRO A 327 16.54 21.31 -21.90
N HIS A 328 15.64 20.46 -22.41
CA HIS A 328 14.23 20.82 -22.61
C HIS A 328 13.32 19.64 -22.26
N GLY A 329 12.21 19.89 -21.58
CA GLY A 329 11.18 18.87 -21.37
C GLY A 329 10.33 18.57 -22.61
N ARG A 330 9.40 17.63 -22.48
CA ARG A 330 8.42 17.22 -23.51
C ARG A 330 7.71 18.41 -24.18
N TRP A 331 7.49 19.49 -23.44
CA TRP A 331 6.71 20.65 -23.86
C TRP A 331 7.54 21.94 -23.98
N ARG A 332 8.84 21.84 -24.31
CA ARG A 332 9.78 22.99 -24.33
C ARG A 332 9.81 23.80 -23.02
N GLN A 333 9.52 23.10 -21.92
CA GLN A 333 9.60 23.60 -20.55
C GLN A 333 11.07 23.65 -20.08
N PRO A 334 11.35 24.29 -18.92
CA PRO A 334 12.67 24.29 -18.28
C PRO A 334 13.37 22.92 -18.32
N PRO A 335 14.71 22.91 -18.14
CA PRO A 335 15.48 21.67 -18.10
C PRO A 335 14.79 20.58 -17.27
N TYR A 336 14.74 19.39 -17.84
CA TYR A 336 13.90 18.29 -17.34
C TYR A 336 14.78 17.23 -16.72
N ALA A 337 14.77 17.17 -15.39
CA ALA A 337 15.49 16.17 -14.62
C ALA A 337 14.71 14.85 -14.63
N VAL A 338 15.35 13.78 -15.10
CA VAL A 338 14.85 12.41 -15.11
C VAL A 338 15.66 11.59 -14.11
N PRO A 339 15.03 10.99 -13.08
CA PRO A 339 15.71 10.10 -12.17
C PRO A 339 16.04 8.78 -12.90
N ALA A 340 17.26 8.30 -12.71
CA ALA A 340 17.75 7.09 -13.34
C ALA A 340 18.64 6.29 -12.38
N TYR A 341 18.98 5.07 -12.79
CA TYR A 341 19.99 4.26 -12.12
C TYR A 341 20.85 3.52 -13.13
N ALA A 342 22.12 3.31 -12.81
CA ALA A 342 23.05 2.58 -13.65
C ALA A 342 22.72 1.07 -13.70
N LEU A 343 22.72 0.50 -14.90
CA LEU A 343 22.60 -0.95 -15.11
C LEU A 343 23.96 -1.64 -15.11
N ASN A 344 24.98 -0.94 -15.60
CA ASN A 344 26.36 -1.40 -15.73
C ASN A 344 27.33 -0.30 -15.27
N LEU A 345 28.58 -0.71 -14.99
CA LEU A 345 29.67 0.23 -14.80
C LEU A 345 30.00 0.93 -16.12
N ARG A 346 30.63 2.10 -16.02
CA ARG A 346 31.15 2.81 -17.19
C ARG A 346 32.19 1.95 -17.88
N VAL A 347 32.05 1.77 -19.19
CA VAL A 347 32.96 0.99 -20.02
C VAL A 347 33.83 1.94 -20.84
N ALA A 348 35.12 1.61 -20.95
CA ALA A 348 36.06 2.29 -21.82
C ALA A 348 35.54 2.34 -23.27
N PRO A 349 36.00 3.30 -24.11
CA PRO A 349 35.60 3.37 -25.51
C PRO A 349 35.90 2.03 -26.18
N GLN A 350 34.86 1.25 -26.46
CA GLN A 350 35.01 0.00 -27.16
C GLN A 350 35.11 0.35 -28.66
N PRO A 351 36.21 0.00 -29.36
CA PRO A 351 36.24 0.15 -30.81
C PRO A 351 35.03 -0.58 -31.36
N ALA A 352 34.26 0.08 -32.24
CA ALA A 352 32.94 -0.36 -32.72
C ALA A 352 32.96 -1.86 -33.04
N ALA A 353 32.55 -2.67 -32.05
CA ALA A 353 32.58 -4.10 -32.19
C ALA A 353 31.48 -4.45 -33.19
N ALA A 354 31.84 -5.28 -34.17
CA ALA A 354 30.85 -5.90 -35.04
C ALA A 354 29.72 -6.48 -34.16
N PRO A 355 28.45 -6.30 -34.55
CA PRO A 355 27.32 -6.74 -33.74
C PRO A 355 27.56 -8.18 -33.31
N ILE A 356 27.66 -8.39 -31.99
CA ILE A 356 27.80 -9.72 -31.43
C ILE A 356 26.54 -10.46 -31.86
N PRO A 357 26.64 -11.54 -32.67
CA PRO A 357 25.47 -12.30 -33.04
C PRO A 357 24.85 -12.81 -31.73
N GLU A 358 23.62 -12.36 -31.45
CA GLU A 358 22.85 -12.85 -30.31
C GLU A 358 22.75 -14.37 -30.47
N ASP A 359 23.44 -15.10 -29.58
CA ASP A 359 23.38 -16.54 -29.56
C ASP A 359 21.93 -16.96 -29.24
N PRO A 360 21.21 -17.57 -30.20
CA PRO A 360 19.81 -17.93 -29.99
C PRO A 360 19.63 -18.88 -28.80
N GLU A 361 20.67 -19.62 -28.40
CA GLU A 361 20.64 -20.47 -27.21
C GLU A 361 20.63 -19.65 -25.90
N GLN A 362 21.35 -18.53 -25.84
CA GLN A 362 21.33 -17.65 -24.65
C GLN A 362 19.99 -16.97 -24.47
N VAL A 363 19.37 -16.49 -25.56
CA VAL A 363 18.04 -15.89 -25.53
C VAL A 363 17.00 -16.92 -25.08
N ALA A 364 17.04 -18.13 -25.66
CA ALA A 364 16.14 -19.22 -25.27
C ALA A 364 16.34 -19.69 -23.82
N PHE A 365 17.58 -19.68 -23.31
CA PHE A 365 17.87 -20.02 -21.92
C PHE A 365 17.31 -18.98 -20.94
N VAL A 366 17.51 -17.69 -21.23
CA VAL A 366 16.96 -16.60 -20.40
C VAL A 366 15.44 -16.63 -20.42
N GLU A 367 14.83 -16.82 -21.59
CA GLU A 367 13.37 -16.92 -21.74
C GLU A 367 12.81 -18.10 -20.93
N ARG A 368 13.43 -19.28 -21.01
CA ARG A 368 13.04 -20.46 -20.24
C ARG A 368 13.12 -20.22 -18.73
N ARG A 369 14.18 -19.54 -18.27
CA ARG A 369 14.40 -19.27 -16.84
C ARG A 369 13.45 -18.19 -16.29
N VAL A 370 13.16 -17.17 -17.08
CA VAL A 370 12.15 -16.15 -16.77
C VAL A 370 10.76 -16.79 -16.71
N ARG A 371 10.43 -17.69 -17.65
CA ARG A 371 9.15 -18.43 -17.64
C ARG A 371 8.95 -19.22 -16.36
N TRP A 372 9.97 -19.97 -15.93
CA TRP A 372 9.91 -20.73 -14.66
C TRP A 372 9.78 -19.83 -13.43
N PHE A 373 10.47 -18.69 -13.41
CA PHE A 373 10.34 -17.71 -12.33
C PHE A 373 8.93 -17.12 -12.26
N MET A 374 8.31 -16.82 -13.40
CA MET A 374 6.93 -16.33 -13.46
C MET A 374 5.92 -17.39 -13.01
N ILE A 375 6.11 -18.65 -13.41
CA ILE A 375 5.28 -19.78 -12.93
C ILE A 375 5.39 -19.89 -11.41
N ALA A 376 6.59 -19.75 -10.83
CA ALA A 376 6.80 -19.79 -9.39
C ALA A 376 6.12 -18.62 -8.66
N ILE A 377 6.23 -17.39 -9.18
CA ILE A 377 5.55 -16.21 -8.60
C ILE A 377 4.04 -16.38 -8.66
N PHE A 378 3.50 -16.79 -9.81
CA PHE A 378 2.07 -17.00 -9.97
C PHE A 378 1.56 -18.13 -9.05
N GLY A 379 2.30 -19.24 -8.96
CA GLY A 379 2.02 -20.33 -8.02
C GLY A 379 2.01 -19.85 -6.56
N TRP A 380 3.00 -19.03 -6.17
CA TRP A 380 3.04 -18.44 -4.83
C TRP A 380 1.84 -17.50 -4.57
N PHE A 381 1.45 -16.68 -5.55
CA PHE A 381 0.29 -15.81 -5.43
C PHE A 381 -1.02 -16.61 -5.31
N VAL A 382 -1.18 -17.68 -6.10
CA VAL A 382 -2.32 -18.60 -6.00
C VAL A 382 -2.34 -19.29 -4.64
N VAL A 383 -1.20 -19.69 -4.10
CA VAL A 383 -1.11 -20.24 -2.73
C VAL A 383 -1.48 -19.19 -1.70
N LEU A 384 -1.01 -17.94 -1.83
CA LEU A 384 -1.32 -16.87 -0.88
C LEU A 384 -2.80 -16.50 -0.89
N VAL A 385 -3.40 -16.36 -2.08
CA VAL A 385 -4.84 -16.16 -2.25
C VAL A 385 -5.60 -17.38 -1.75
N GLY A 386 -5.16 -18.59 -2.07
CA GLY A 386 -5.76 -19.85 -1.63
C GLY A 386 -5.71 -20.02 -0.11
N VAL A 387 -4.60 -19.67 0.54
CA VAL A 387 -4.47 -19.65 2.01
C VAL A 387 -5.33 -18.54 2.60
N SER A 388 -5.41 -17.36 1.99
CA SER A 388 -6.28 -16.28 2.46
C SER A 388 -7.75 -16.68 2.37
N VAL A 389 -8.18 -17.25 1.24
CA VAL A 389 -9.53 -17.81 1.06
C VAL A 389 -9.76 -18.98 1.99
N LEU A 390 -8.79 -19.88 2.17
CA LEU A 390 -8.90 -21.01 3.09
C LEU A 390 -9.00 -20.53 4.53
N LEU A 391 -8.29 -19.47 4.92
CA LEU A 391 -8.40 -18.86 6.25
C LEU A 391 -9.75 -18.18 6.42
N ILE A 392 -10.23 -17.42 5.45
CA ILE A 392 -11.60 -16.86 5.44
C ILE A 392 -12.63 -17.99 5.54
N VAL A 393 -12.45 -19.07 4.78
CA VAL A 393 -13.33 -20.23 4.74
C VAL A 393 -13.22 -21.03 6.02
N LEU A 394 -12.04 -21.20 6.63
CA LEU A 394 -11.88 -21.83 7.94
C LEU A 394 -12.49 -20.95 9.01
N ASP A 395 -12.29 -19.65 8.97
CA ASP A 395 -12.87 -18.70 9.92
C ASP A 395 -14.40 -18.64 9.79
N MET A 396 -14.95 -18.90 8.59
CA MET A 396 -16.38 -19.09 8.35
C MET A 396 -16.88 -20.52 8.66
N LEU A 397 -16.06 -21.55 8.44
CA LEU A 397 -16.44 -22.97 8.60
C LEU A 397 -16.18 -23.49 10.00
N LEU A 398 -15.23 -22.95 10.76
CA LEU A 398 -14.97 -23.34 12.14
C LEU A 398 -16.20 -23.05 13.02
N PRO A 399 -16.84 -21.85 12.97
CA PRO A 399 -18.09 -21.61 13.67
C PRO A 399 -19.25 -22.43 13.09
N MET A 400 -19.34 -22.64 11.77
CA MET A 400 -20.37 -23.54 11.20
C MET A 400 -20.17 -25.01 11.61
N PHE A 401 -18.94 -25.51 11.69
CA PHE A 401 -18.62 -26.87 12.11
C PHE A 401 -18.83 -27.03 13.62
N PHE A 402 -18.54 -25.99 14.41
CA PHE A 402 -18.90 -25.95 15.83
C PHE A 402 -20.42 -25.96 16.02
N VAL A 403 -21.15 -25.14 15.27
CA VAL A 403 -22.63 -25.09 15.32
C VAL A 403 -23.26 -26.39 14.81
N VAL A 404 -22.73 -27.00 13.74
CA VAL A 404 -23.27 -28.25 13.21
C VAL A 404 -22.87 -29.45 14.07
N VAL A 405 -21.61 -29.60 14.48
CA VAL A 405 -21.16 -30.78 15.25
C VAL A 405 -21.53 -30.67 16.72
N VAL A 406 -21.32 -29.52 17.38
CA VAL A 406 -21.72 -29.33 18.78
C VAL A 406 -23.24 -29.16 18.87
N GLY A 407 -23.86 -28.43 17.94
CA GLY A 407 -25.33 -28.27 17.91
C GLY A 407 -26.11 -29.51 17.48
N SER A 408 -25.52 -30.48 16.76
CA SER A 408 -26.18 -31.77 16.48
C SER A 408 -25.85 -32.88 17.49
N LEU A 409 -24.76 -32.76 18.25
CA LEU A 409 -24.44 -33.69 19.35
C LEU A 409 -25.02 -33.27 20.71
N ALA A 410 -25.37 -32.00 20.92
CA ALA A 410 -25.95 -31.50 22.17
C ALA A 410 -27.43 -31.87 22.44
N PRO A 411 -28.34 -32.07 21.46
CA PRO A 411 -29.74 -32.36 21.80
C PRO A 411 -29.95 -33.80 22.26
N LEU A 412 -29.12 -34.76 21.82
CA LEU A 412 -29.36 -36.18 22.04
C LEU A 412 -29.14 -36.66 23.49
N PRO A 413 -28.07 -36.30 24.21
CA PRO A 413 -27.91 -36.73 25.60
C PRO A 413 -28.80 -35.93 26.58
N LEU A 414 -29.10 -34.65 26.30
CA LEU A 414 -29.94 -33.82 27.17
C LEU A 414 -31.44 -34.15 27.04
N THR A 415 -31.94 -34.48 25.85
CA THR A 415 -33.33 -34.96 25.70
C THR A 415 -33.52 -36.34 26.32
N GLN A 416 -32.53 -37.25 26.22
CA GLN A 416 -32.60 -38.54 26.93
C GLN A 416 -32.54 -38.41 28.46
N LEU A 417 -31.78 -37.46 29.00
CA LEU A 417 -31.76 -37.18 30.45
C LEU A 417 -33.07 -36.54 30.94
N TYR A 418 -33.71 -35.71 30.10
CA TYR A 418 -35.01 -35.10 30.41
C TYR A 418 -36.15 -36.12 30.35
N PHE A 419 -36.16 -37.01 29.36
CA PHE A 419 -37.19 -38.05 29.24
C PHE A 419 -37.05 -39.18 30.26
N SER A 420 -35.83 -39.53 30.69
CA SER A 420 -35.62 -40.51 31.77
C SER A 420 -36.08 -39.99 33.13
N ARG A 421 -35.86 -38.69 33.44
CA ARG A 421 -36.39 -38.07 34.66
C ARG A 421 -37.91 -37.92 34.66
N MET A 422 -38.54 -37.63 33.51
CA MET A 422 -40.00 -37.61 33.43
C MET A 422 -40.64 -38.99 33.57
N ARG A 423 -40.00 -40.07 33.07
CA ARG A 423 -40.50 -41.43 33.32
C ARG A 423 -40.46 -41.82 34.79
N ALA A 424 -39.35 -41.52 35.47
CA ALA A 424 -39.23 -41.80 36.91
C ALA A 424 -40.28 -41.05 37.74
N ALA A 425 -40.63 -39.81 37.37
CA ALA A 425 -41.65 -39.02 38.06
C ALA A 425 -43.11 -39.48 37.78
N ILE A 426 -43.33 -40.26 36.72
CA ILE A 426 -44.66 -40.83 36.39
C ILE A 426 -44.85 -42.19 37.05
N GLU A 427 -43.79 -42.95 37.31
CA GLU A 427 -43.87 -44.24 38.02
C GLU A 427 -43.94 -44.10 39.55
N GLU A 428 -43.67 -42.92 40.11
CA GLU A 428 -43.81 -42.59 41.54
C GLU A 428 -45.20 -41.99 41.92
N LYS A 429 -46.15 -41.95 40.99
CA LYS A 429 -47.56 -41.59 41.23
C LYS A 429 -48.48 -42.73 40.84
#